data_AF-A0AAD7KCU8-F1
#
_entry.id   AF-A0AAD7KCU8-F1
#
_cell.length_a   1.000
_cell.length_b   1.000
_cell.length_c   1.000
_cell.angle_alpha   90.00
_cell.angle_beta   90.00
_cell.angle_gamma   90.00
#
_symmetry.space_group_name_H-M   'P 1'
#
loop_
_entity.id
_entity.type
_entity.pdbx_description
1 polymer ?
#
loop_
_entity_poly.entity_id
_entity_poly.type
_entity_poly.pdbx_seq_one_letter_code
_entity_poly.pdbx_strand_id
1 'polypeptide(L)'
;MPRISRPLLQLLARPPPLPRAIAPRPIPTGTVLQHTPLRLARPQFLPLFVPAVCTPSPVLASLQQLRYAKMGHEFQPSQRVRKRRHGFLARKKSLGGRKIIARRRAKGRKYLTY
;
A
#
# COMPACT_ATOMS: atom_id res chain seq x y z
N MET A 1 -6.01 27.79 57.22
CA MET A 1 -5.53 27.49 55.84
C MET A 1 -5.19 26.02 55.76
N PRO A 2 -5.93 25.19 55.01
CA PRO A 2 -5.62 23.76 54.91
C PRO A 2 -4.27 23.57 54.20
N ARG A 3 -3.31 22.92 54.88
CA ARG A 3 -2.00 22.59 54.29
C ARG A 3 -2.07 21.20 53.69
N ILE A 4 -1.96 21.12 52.36
CA ILE A 4 -1.84 19.87 51.64
C ILE A 4 -0.48 19.24 52.00
N SER A 5 -0.47 17.95 52.34
CA SER A 5 0.77 17.25 52.72
C SER A 5 1.72 17.14 51.52
N ARG A 6 3.02 17.29 51.77
CA ARG A 6 4.08 17.19 50.74
C ARG A 6 3.97 15.96 49.82
N PRO A 7 3.66 14.73 50.29
CA PRO A 7 3.54 13.58 49.39
C PRO A 7 2.36 13.71 48.42
N LEU A 8 1.27 14.33 48.86
CA LEU A 8 0.07 14.54 48.04
C LEU A 8 0.36 15.55 46.91
N LEU A 9 1.13 16.61 47.23
CA LEU A 9 1.59 17.57 46.23
C LEU A 9 2.55 16.93 45.20
N GLN A 10 3.39 15.98 45.61
CA GLN A 10 4.28 15.26 44.69
C GLN A 10 3.54 14.32 43.73
N LEU A 11 2.48 13.66 44.18
CA LEU A 11 1.63 12.79 43.36
C LEU A 11 0.86 13.57 42.28
N LEU A 12 0.36 14.76 42.62
CA LEU A 12 -0.32 15.62 41.66
C LEU A 12 0.63 16.23 40.64
N ALA A 13 1.90 16.46 41.03
CA ALA A 13 2.89 17.10 40.16
C ALA A 13 3.60 16.13 39.19
N ARG A 14 3.59 14.81 39.45
CA ARG A 14 4.29 13.83 38.61
C ARG A 14 3.37 12.70 38.16
N PRO A 15 2.97 12.65 36.87
CA PRO A 15 2.26 11.49 36.35
C PRO A 15 3.13 10.23 36.47
N PRO A 16 2.55 9.05 36.77
CA PRO A 16 3.31 7.81 36.91
C PRO A 16 4.02 7.46 35.60
N PRO A 17 5.24 6.89 35.66
CA PRO A 17 5.96 6.49 34.45
C PRO A 17 5.18 5.40 33.71
N LEU A 18 5.12 5.55 32.38
CA LEU A 18 4.49 4.54 31.54
C LEU A 18 5.28 3.22 31.55
N PRO A 19 4.62 2.06 31.50
CA PRO A 19 5.30 0.77 31.42
C PRO A 19 6.17 0.71 30.15
N ARG A 20 7.46 0.42 30.32
CA ARG A 20 8.40 0.19 29.20
C ARG A 20 8.02 -1.09 28.48
N ALA A 21 7.58 -0.98 27.22
CA ALA A 21 7.38 -2.13 26.36
C ALA A 21 8.73 -2.83 26.11
N ILE A 22 8.84 -4.09 26.53
CA ILE A 22 9.98 -4.95 26.21
C ILE A 22 9.90 -5.24 24.71
N ALA A 23 10.86 -4.73 23.93
CA ALA A 23 10.93 -5.02 22.51
C ALA A 23 11.33 -6.50 22.27
N PRO A 24 10.63 -7.25 21.41
CA PRO A 24 11.04 -8.61 21.07
C PRO A 24 12.35 -8.58 20.27
N ARG A 25 13.29 -9.46 20.63
CA ARG A 25 14.56 -9.66 19.92
C ARG A 25 14.31 -10.33 18.57
N PRO A 26 15.02 -9.96 17.48
CA PRO A 26 14.88 -10.63 16.20
C PRO A 26 15.48 -12.03 16.25
N ILE A 27 14.71 -13.01 15.76
CA ILE A 27 15.11 -14.41 15.59
C ILE A 27 15.90 -14.51 14.28
N PRO A 28 17.07 -15.17 14.24
CA PRO A 28 17.82 -15.34 13.00
C PRO A 28 17.07 -16.27 12.03
N THR A 29 16.72 -15.76 10.85
CA THR A 29 16.13 -16.54 9.76
C THR A 29 17.17 -17.46 9.15
N GLY A 30 16.92 -18.78 9.22
CA GLY A 30 17.77 -19.82 8.68
C GLY A 30 17.92 -19.77 7.16
N THR A 31 19.16 -20.00 6.74
CA THR A 31 19.64 -20.21 5.38
C THR A 31 18.96 -21.43 4.75
N VAL A 32 18.28 -21.28 3.60
CA VAL A 32 17.80 -22.42 2.82
C VAL A 32 18.67 -22.58 1.57
N LEU A 33 19.14 -23.81 1.43
CA LEU A 33 20.09 -24.35 0.47
C LEU A 33 19.70 -24.17 -1.00
N GLN A 34 20.74 -23.96 -1.81
CA GLN A 34 20.71 -24.17 -3.26
C GLN A 34 20.69 -25.67 -3.57
N HIS A 35 19.78 -26.11 -4.43
CA HIS A 35 20.02 -27.27 -5.30
C HIS A 35 19.08 -27.26 -6.50
N THR A 36 19.71 -27.36 -7.67
CA THR A 36 19.15 -27.44 -9.02
C THR A 36 18.50 -28.81 -9.28
N PRO A 37 17.26 -28.88 -9.81
CA PRO A 37 16.78 -30.10 -10.44
C PRO A 37 17.16 -30.15 -11.94
N LEU A 38 17.52 -31.36 -12.33
CA LEU A 38 18.11 -31.82 -13.57
C LEU A 38 17.25 -31.53 -14.82
N ARG A 39 17.93 -31.21 -15.93
CA ARG A 39 17.40 -30.95 -17.27
C ARG A 39 16.82 -32.24 -17.87
N LEU A 40 15.50 -32.41 -17.81
CA LEU A 40 14.80 -33.50 -18.50
C LEU A 40 14.91 -33.30 -20.02
N ALA A 41 15.37 -34.34 -20.72
CA ALA A 41 15.53 -34.37 -22.16
C ALA A 41 14.20 -34.06 -22.87
N ARG A 42 14.24 -33.06 -23.77
CA ARG A 42 13.09 -32.68 -24.62
C ARG A 42 13.02 -33.66 -25.81
N PRO A 43 11.91 -34.38 -26.02
CA PRO A 43 11.74 -35.20 -27.21
C PRO A 43 11.67 -34.30 -28.45
N GLN A 44 12.44 -34.64 -29.47
CA GLN A 44 12.42 -33.97 -30.77
C GLN A 44 11.17 -34.43 -31.53
N PHE A 45 10.02 -33.85 -31.21
CA PHE A 45 8.87 -33.91 -32.11
C PHE A 45 9.18 -33.01 -33.30
N LEU A 46 9.57 -33.61 -34.42
CA LEU A 46 9.55 -32.96 -35.73
C LEU A 46 8.08 -32.66 -36.06
N PRO A 47 7.64 -31.41 -36.16
CA PRO A 47 6.35 -31.15 -36.77
C PRO A 47 6.54 -31.35 -38.27
N LEU A 48 5.86 -32.37 -38.84
CA LEU A 48 5.50 -32.34 -40.25
C LEU A 48 4.74 -31.04 -40.47
N PHE A 49 5.44 -30.10 -41.09
CA PHE A 49 4.95 -28.78 -41.45
C PHE A 49 3.81 -28.98 -42.45
N VAL A 50 2.58 -28.95 -41.96
CA VAL A 50 1.42 -28.70 -42.80
C VAL A 50 1.26 -27.18 -42.81
N PRO A 51 1.63 -26.45 -43.88
CA PRO A 51 1.21 -25.07 -44.02
C PRO A 51 -0.28 -25.11 -44.39
N ALA A 52 -1.13 -25.39 -43.40
CA ALA A 52 -2.51 -24.99 -43.49
C ALA A 52 -2.47 -23.47 -43.65
N VAL A 53 -2.99 -23.03 -44.79
CA VAL A 53 -3.04 -21.66 -45.26
C VAL A 53 -3.77 -20.80 -44.21
N CYS A 54 -3.03 -20.29 -43.24
CA CYS A 54 -3.45 -19.12 -42.47
C CYS A 54 -3.26 -17.94 -43.40
N THR A 55 -4.25 -17.66 -44.25
CA THR A 55 -4.41 -16.30 -44.77
C THR A 55 -4.59 -15.41 -43.54
N PRO A 56 -3.67 -14.47 -43.22
CA PRO A 56 -3.98 -13.46 -42.23
C PRO A 56 -4.98 -12.55 -42.92
N SER A 57 -6.27 -12.87 -42.85
CA SER A 57 -7.31 -11.95 -43.28
C SER A 57 -7.05 -10.65 -42.51
N PRO A 58 -6.75 -9.53 -43.19
CA PRO A 58 -6.46 -8.26 -42.51
C PRO A 58 -7.65 -7.82 -41.65
N VAL A 59 -8.85 -8.33 -41.97
CA VAL A 59 -10.08 -8.14 -41.21
C VAL A 59 -10.03 -8.86 -39.85
N LEU A 60 -9.54 -10.12 -39.78
CA LEU A 60 -9.45 -10.85 -38.50
C LEU A 60 -8.31 -10.33 -37.60
N ALA A 61 -7.21 -9.86 -38.19
CA ALA A 61 -6.12 -9.24 -37.43
C ALA A 61 -6.56 -7.93 -36.73
N SER A 62 -7.46 -7.17 -37.37
CA SER A 62 -8.01 -5.92 -36.82
C SER A 62 -8.99 -6.10 -35.64
N LEU A 63 -9.48 -7.33 -35.41
CA LEU A 63 -10.42 -7.63 -34.32
C LEU A 63 -9.72 -8.07 -33.01
N GLN A 64 -8.39 -8.23 -32.98
CA GLN A 64 -7.66 -8.52 -31.75
C GLN A 64 -7.30 -7.23 -31.00
N GLN A 65 -8.15 -6.83 -30.04
CA GLN A 65 -7.82 -5.76 -29.10
C GLN A 65 -6.51 -6.07 -28.35
N LEU A 66 -5.49 -5.22 -28.53
CA LEU A 66 -4.28 -5.24 -27.71
C LEU A 66 -4.65 -4.85 -26.27
N ARG A 67 -4.72 -5.83 -25.37
CA ARG A 67 -4.89 -5.59 -23.94
C ARG A 67 -3.51 -5.47 -23.30
N TYR A 68 -3.15 -4.26 -22.88
CA TYR A 68 -1.98 -4.06 -22.04
C TYR A 68 -2.21 -4.69 -20.66
N ALA A 69 -1.17 -5.32 -20.10
CA ALA A 69 -1.22 -5.79 -18.73
C ALA A 69 -1.48 -4.61 -17.79
N LYS A 70 -2.52 -4.71 -16.98
CA LYS A 70 -2.83 -3.71 -15.96
C LYS A 70 -1.77 -3.80 -14.85
N MET A 71 -0.97 -2.74 -14.71
CA MET A 71 -0.12 -2.56 -13.54
C MET A 71 -1.03 -2.40 -12.31
N GLY A 72 -0.66 -3.04 -11.21
CA GLY A 72 -1.52 -3.19 -10.01
C GLY A 72 -0.80 -2.91 -8.69
N HIS A 73 0.37 -2.29 -8.75
CA HIS A 73 1.24 -2.04 -7.59
C HIS A 73 1.39 -0.55 -7.27
N GLU A 74 0.50 0.31 -7.81
CA GLU A 74 0.50 1.76 -7.61
C GLU A 74 0.21 2.14 -6.14
N PHE A 75 -0.66 1.37 -5.49
CA PHE A 75 -1.03 1.62 -4.10
C PHE A 75 -0.16 0.83 -3.15
N GLN A 76 0.89 1.48 -2.65
CA GLN A 76 1.66 1.01 -1.50
C GLN A 76 1.19 1.74 -0.23
N PRO A 77 0.50 1.06 0.71
CA PRO A 77 -0.19 1.73 1.81
C PRO A 77 0.79 2.32 2.83
N SER A 78 0.73 3.64 3.03
CA SER A 78 1.46 4.33 4.09
C SER A 78 0.59 5.39 4.75
N GLN A 79 0.32 5.23 6.05
CA GLN A 79 -0.54 6.14 6.81
C GLN A 79 0.05 7.54 6.91
N ARG A 80 1.37 7.65 7.12
CA ARG A 80 2.09 8.93 7.18
C ARG A 80 1.93 9.70 5.87
N VAL A 81 2.16 9.03 4.74
CA VAL A 81 2.03 9.64 3.40
C VAL A 81 0.58 10.04 3.13
N ARG A 82 -0.39 9.17 3.44
CA ARG A 82 -1.83 9.43 3.26
C ARG A 82 -2.29 10.67 4.03
N LYS A 83 -1.94 10.80 5.30
CA LYS A 83 -2.31 11.96 6.14
C LYS A 83 -1.62 13.25 5.68
N ARG A 84 -0.35 13.20 5.27
CA ARG A 84 0.39 14.37 4.76
C ARG A 84 -0.14 14.86 3.40
N ARG A 85 -0.46 13.96 2.47
CA ARG A 85 -0.91 14.33 1.11
C ARG A 85 -2.40 14.64 1.04
N HIS A 86 -3.23 13.93 1.81
CA HIS A 86 -4.67 13.95 1.63
C HIS A 86 -5.48 14.23 2.91
N GLY A 87 -4.83 14.46 4.04
CA GLY A 87 -5.48 14.79 5.31
C GLY A 87 -6.05 16.22 5.36
N PHE A 88 -6.76 16.52 6.45
CA PHE A 88 -7.47 17.80 6.62
C PHE A 88 -6.55 19.01 6.59
N LEU A 89 -5.43 18.95 7.33
CA LEU A 89 -4.45 20.04 7.41
C LEU A 89 -3.85 20.36 6.04
N ALA A 90 -3.55 19.34 5.24
CA ALA A 90 -3.03 19.49 3.89
C ALA A 90 -4.01 20.24 2.98
N ARG A 91 -5.32 19.96 3.11
CA ARG A 91 -6.37 20.67 2.37
C ARG A 91 -6.59 22.09 2.90
N LYS A 92 -6.52 22.32 4.21
CA LYS A 92 -6.71 23.66 4.80
C LYS A 92 -5.61 24.65 4.38
N LYS A 93 -4.38 24.17 4.16
CA LYS A 93 -3.21 24.99 3.84
C LYS A 93 -3.37 25.81 2.56
N SER A 94 -3.86 25.22 1.47
CA SER A 94 -3.97 25.89 0.17
C SER A 94 -5.37 26.48 -0.07
N LEU A 95 -5.45 27.50 -0.94
CA LEU A 95 -6.74 28.07 -1.37
C LEU A 95 -7.61 27.01 -2.07
N GLY A 96 -7.02 26.21 -2.97
CA GLY A 96 -7.73 25.13 -3.67
C GLY A 96 -8.22 24.04 -2.72
N GLY A 97 -7.43 23.67 -1.72
CA GLY A 97 -7.83 22.67 -0.74
C GLY A 97 -8.99 23.14 0.16
N ARG A 98 -9.03 24.43 0.52
CA ARG A 98 -10.18 25.03 1.22
C ARG A 98 -11.46 24.95 0.38
N LYS A 99 -11.38 25.24 -0.93
CA LYS A 99 -12.52 25.08 -1.87
C LYS A 99 -13.00 23.63 -1.95
N ILE A 100 -12.08 22.65 -1.93
CA ILE A 100 -12.44 21.22 -1.89
C ILE A 100 -13.22 20.90 -0.63
N ILE A 101 -12.76 21.34 0.55
CA ILE A 101 -13.48 21.11 1.82
C ILE A 101 -14.88 21.72 1.76
N ALA A 102 -15.00 22.97 1.30
CA ALA A 102 -16.30 23.65 1.17
C ALA A 102 -17.27 22.87 0.26
N ARG A 103 -16.80 22.43 -0.92
CA ARG A 103 -17.60 21.60 -1.84
C ARG A 103 -18.03 20.28 -1.21
N ARG A 104 -17.14 19.63 -0.46
CA ARG A 104 -17.45 18.34 0.21
C ARG A 104 -18.47 18.51 1.33
N ARG A 105 -18.41 19.63 2.06
CA ARG A 105 -19.43 20.03 3.06
C ARG A 105 -20.77 20.30 2.41
N ALA A 106 -20.79 21.10 1.34
CA ALA A 106 -22.02 21.40 0.59
C ALA A 106 -22.68 20.12 0.03
N LYS A 107 -21.88 19.13 -0.39
CA LYS A 107 -22.39 17.81 -0.81
C LYS A 107 -22.83 16.91 0.34
N GLY A 108 -22.56 17.24 1.61
CA GLY A 108 -22.90 16.42 2.76
C GLY A 108 -22.08 15.12 2.89
N ARG A 109 -20.81 15.10 2.44
CA ARG A 109 -19.98 13.89 2.59
C ARG A 109 -19.67 13.65 4.07
N LYS A 110 -19.99 12.44 4.57
CA LYS A 110 -19.66 11.97 5.95
C LYS A 110 -18.19 12.20 6.32
N TYR A 111 -17.28 11.94 5.38
CA TYR A 111 -15.85 12.18 5.55
C TYR A 111 -15.35 13.26 4.57
N LEU A 112 -14.81 14.35 5.09
CA LEU A 112 -14.28 15.44 4.28
C LEU A 112 -12.86 15.15 3.77
N THR A 113 -12.04 14.47 4.57
CA THR A 113 -10.66 14.09 4.24
C THR A 113 -10.31 12.76 4.93
N TYR A 114 -9.10 12.29 4.64
CA TYR A 114 -8.55 11.02 5.13
C TYR A 114 -8.09 11.02 6.59
#